data_AF-A0A2D5E2W1-F1
#
_entry.id   AF-A0A2D5E2W1-F1
#
_cell.length_a   1.000
_cell.length_b   1.000
_cell.length_c   1.000
_cell.angle_alpha   90.00
_cell.angle_beta   90.00
_cell.angle_gamma   90.00
#
_symmetry.space_group_name_H-M   'P 1'
#
loop_
_entity.id
_entity.type
_entity.pdbx_description
1 polymer ?
#
loop_
_entity_poly.entity_id
_entity_poly.type
_entity_poly.pdbx_seq_one_letter_code
_entity_poly.pdbx_strand_id
1 'polypeptide(L)'
;MGGGLAAVPIITVVLDPAEAPDPDRWIRIGGLDGFEPETTVLVKFVMPWDSPTDGETNRNACYVRCIEKKKFQVFAINCAHLGCPVEWFAQSRLFMCPCHGGVYYEDGSRASGPPPRGLFEYEWRIEDDGLEILAGRLAGLQEGP
;
A
#
# COMPACT_ATOMS: atom_id res chain seq x y z
N MET A 1 17.90 -68.27 4.33
CA MET A 1 17.01 -67.10 4.42
C MET A 1 17.87 -65.91 4.78
N GLY A 2 18.20 -65.04 3.83
CA GLY A 2 19.03 -63.85 4.07
C GLY A 2 18.45 -62.69 3.29
N GLY A 3 17.56 -61.93 3.92
CA GLY A 3 16.98 -60.72 3.34
C GLY A 3 17.84 -59.52 3.70
N GLY A 4 18.48 -58.91 2.70
CA GLY A 4 19.14 -57.61 2.85
C GLY A 4 18.11 -56.49 2.73
N LEU A 5 17.88 -55.76 3.82
CA LEU A 5 17.13 -54.51 3.78
C LEU A 5 18.07 -53.41 3.26
N ALA A 6 17.93 -53.05 1.99
CA ALA A 6 18.54 -51.83 1.48
C ALA A 6 17.68 -50.64 1.92
N ALA A 7 18.12 -49.95 2.97
CA ALA A 7 17.54 -48.67 3.36
C ALA A 7 17.98 -47.61 2.34
N VAL A 8 17.06 -47.17 1.48
CA VAL A 8 17.27 -45.99 0.64
C VAL A 8 17.21 -44.78 1.56
N PRO A 9 18.25 -43.93 1.65
CA PRO A 9 18.14 -42.71 2.42
C PRO A 9 17.09 -41.84 1.73
N ILE A 10 15.98 -41.56 2.43
CA ILE A 10 15.09 -40.48 2.08
C ILE A 10 15.93 -39.23 2.29
N ILE A 11 16.52 -38.70 1.22
CA ILE A 11 17.11 -37.37 1.22
C ILE A 11 15.95 -36.43 1.50
N THR A 12 15.73 -36.12 2.78
CA THR A 12 14.96 -34.95 3.17
C THR A 12 15.73 -33.75 2.66
N VAL A 13 15.32 -33.24 1.50
CA VAL A 13 15.57 -31.85 1.14
C VAL A 13 14.86 -31.06 2.22
N VAL A 14 15.60 -30.64 3.24
CA VAL A 14 15.20 -29.51 4.07
C VAL A 14 15.20 -28.34 3.10
N LEU A 15 14.02 -28.04 2.55
CA LEU A 15 13.79 -26.77 1.88
C LEU A 15 14.02 -25.73 2.94
N ASP A 16 15.19 -25.10 2.89
CA ASP A 16 15.49 -23.91 3.66
C ASP A 16 14.42 -22.87 3.30
N PRO A 17 13.53 -22.47 4.23
CA PRO A 17 12.51 -21.47 3.95
C PRO A 17 13.09 -20.05 3.93
N ALA A 18 14.41 -19.89 3.97
CA ALA A 18 15.08 -18.60 4.03
C ALA A 18 14.86 -17.77 2.75
N GLU A 19 14.07 -16.71 2.95
CA GLU A 19 13.82 -15.54 2.11
C GLU A 19 13.09 -15.78 0.78
N ALA A 20 11.77 -15.92 0.88
CA ALA A 20 10.93 -15.33 -0.16
C ALA A 20 11.37 -13.85 -0.35
N PRO A 21 11.61 -13.40 -1.60
CA PRO A 21 12.08 -12.04 -1.86
C PRO A 21 11.15 -11.04 -1.18
N ASP A 22 11.73 -10.00 -0.56
CA ASP A 22 10.94 -8.99 0.16
C ASP A 22 9.87 -8.44 -0.78
N PRO A 23 8.59 -8.65 -0.44
CA PRO A 23 7.51 -8.21 -1.30
C PRO A 23 7.50 -6.66 -1.35
N ASP A 24 8.07 -5.94 -0.38
CA ASP A 24 8.06 -4.49 -0.36
C ASP A 24 9.22 -3.88 -1.16
N ARG A 25 8.91 -2.90 -2.02
CA ARG A 25 9.85 -2.17 -2.87
C ARG A 25 9.48 -0.69 -2.94
N TRP A 26 10.50 0.16 -2.93
CA TRP A 26 10.34 1.59 -3.16
C TRP A 26 9.92 1.85 -4.62
N ILE A 27 8.83 2.59 -4.80
CA ILE A 27 8.31 2.97 -6.12
C ILE A 27 8.20 4.47 -6.18
N ARG A 28 8.82 5.06 -7.22
CA ARG A 28 8.65 6.48 -7.55
C ARG A 28 7.25 6.75 -8.06
N ILE A 29 6.54 7.67 -7.40
CA ILE A 29 5.16 8.03 -7.73
C ILE A 29 5.04 9.42 -8.37
N GLY A 30 6.06 10.27 -8.26
CA GLY A 30 6.07 11.59 -8.91
C GLY A 30 7.32 12.43 -8.60
N GLY A 31 7.53 13.49 -9.37
CA GLY A 31 8.52 14.53 -9.05
C GLY A 31 7.98 15.50 -8.00
N LEU A 32 8.86 16.14 -7.23
CA LEU A 32 8.45 17.02 -6.13
C LEU A 32 7.66 18.26 -6.60
N ASP A 33 7.91 18.73 -7.83
CA ASP A 33 7.20 19.86 -8.43
C ASP A 33 5.74 19.55 -8.78
N GLY A 34 5.33 18.27 -8.74
CA GLY A 34 3.93 17.86 -8.96
C GLY A 34 3.02 18.05 -7.75
N PHE A 35 3.56 18.48 -6.60
CA PHE A 35 2.85 18.49 -5.33
C PHE A 35 2.87 19.88 -4.67
N GLU A 36 1.82 20.66 -4.91
CA GLU A 36 1.66 22.00 -4.32
C GLU A 36 1.33 21.92 -2.82
N PRO A 37 1.89 22.79 -1.97
CA PRO A 37 1.56 22.85 -0.54
C PRO A 37 0.06 23.02 -0.28
N GLU A 38 -0.42 22.39 0.79
CA GLU A 38 -1.83 22.36 1.21
C GLU A 38 -2.78 21.69 0.20
N THR A 39 -2.25 20.89 -0.72
CA THR A 39 -3.07 20.11 -1.67
C THR A 39 -3.04 18.62 -1.38
N THR A 40 -4.12 17.94 -1.77
CA THR A 40 -4.21 16.48 -1.77
C THR A 40 -4.53 16.02 -3.18
N VAL A 41 -3.67 15.19 -3.75
CA VAL A 41 -3.79 14.71 -5.14
C VAL A 41 -3.82 13.19 -5.19
N LEU A 42 -4.60 12.63 -6.13
CA LEU A 42 -4.63 11.20 -6.40
C LEU A 42 -3.51 10.84 -7.37
N VAL A 43 -2.62 9.94 -6.95
CA VAL A 43 -1.50 9.45 -7.75
C VAL A 43 -1.69 7.99 -8.07
N LYS A 44 -1.64 7.64 -9.35
CA LYS A 44 -1.73 6.26 -9.83
C LYS A 44 -0.33 5.68 -9.98
N PHE A 45 -0.16 4.42 -9.60
CA PHE A 45 1.11 3.69 -9.71
C PHE A 45 0.84 2.23 -10.05
N VAL A 46 1.90 1.48 -10.35
CA VAL A 46 1.86 0.05 -10.63
C VAL A 46 2.49 -0.69 -9.45
N MET A 47 1.89 -1.77 -8.96
CA MET A 47 2.47 -2.52 -7.84
C MET A 47 3.79 -3.19 -8.27
N PRO A 48 4.72 -3.42 -7.33
CA PRO A 48 6.07 -3.86 -7.67
C PRO A 48 6.17 -5.36 -8.00
N TRP A 49 5.10 -6.13 -7.78
CA TRP A 49 4.97 -7.49 -8.30
C TRP A 49 4.15 -7.40 -9.57
N ASP A 50 4.84 -7.36 -10.70
CA ASP A 50 4.24 -7.34 -12.01
C ASP A 50 4.50 -8.65 -12.75
N SER A 51 3.45 -9.23 -13.28
CA SER A 51 3.53 -10.25 -14.32
C SER A 51 3.18 -9.62 -15.68
N PRO A 52 3.75 -10.09 -16.79
CA PRO A 52 3.41 -9.60 -18.13
C PRO A 52 1.90 -9.69 -18.47
N THR A 53 1.15 -10.48 -17.72
CA THR A 53 -0.28 -10.74 -17.94
C THR A 53 -1.21 -9.95 -17.02
N ASP A 54 -0.69 -9.17 -16.07
CA ASP A 54 -1.56 -8.51 -15.07
C ASP A 54 -2.34 -7.34 -15.66
N GLY A 55 -1.76 -6.59 -16.61
CA GLY A 55 -2.44 -5.48 -17.27
C GLY A 55 -2.99 -4.45 -16.26
N GLU A 56 -4.30 -4.18 -16.30
CA GLU A 56 -4.93 -3.19 -15.41
C GLU A 56 -5.04 -3.65 -13.95
N THR A 57 -5.00 -4.96 -13.66
CA THR A 57 -5.16 -5.44 -12.27
C THR A 57 -3.95 -5.10 -11.40
N ASN A 58 -2.82 -4.75 -12.02
CA ASN A 58 -1.62 -4.31 -11.31
C ASN A 58 -1.57 -2.80 -11.03
N ARG A 59 -2.58 -2.04 -11.47
CA ARG A 59 -2.65 -0.59 -11.23
C ARG A 59 -3.31 -0.31 -9.90
N ASN A 60 -2.71 0.59 -9.15
CA ASN A 60 -3.23 1.04 -7.86
C ASN A 60 -3.11 2.57 -7.76
N ALA A 61 -3.61 3.14 -6.67
CA ALA A 61 -3.48 4.57 -6.41
C ALA A 61 -3.31 4.86 -4.92
N CYS A 62 -2.77 6.04 -4.63
CA CYS A 62 -2.65 6.61 -3.30
C CYS A 62 -3.02 8.09 -3.35
N TYR A 63 -3.39 8.66 -2.21
CA TYR A 63 -3.51 10.10 -2.06
C TYR A 63 -2.21 10.65 -1.50
N VAL A 64 -1.63 11.65 -2.16
CA VAL A 64 -0.50 12.41 -1.64
C VAL A 64 -1.03 13.73 -1.13
N ARG A 65 -0.99 13.93 0.18
CA ARG A 65 -1.23 15.21 0.84
C ARG A 65 0.11 15.91 1.04
N CYS A 66 0.29 17.06 0.40
CA CYS A 66 1.43 17.93 0.59
C CYS A 66 1.10 18.91 1.72
N ILE A 67 1.66 18.71 2.90
CA ILE A 67 1.42 19.58 4.05
C ILE A 67 2.19 20.89 3.85
N GLU A 68 3.47 20.76 3.51
CA GLU A 68 4.40 21.85 3.22
C GLU A 68 5.39 21.34 2.16
N LYS A 69 6.24 22.24 1.63
CA LYS A 69 7.27 21.84 0.66
C LYS A 69 8.14 20.70 1.20
N LYS A 70 8.15 19.57 0.50
CA LYS A 70 8.88 18.32 0.87
C LYS A 70 8.38 17.62 2.13
N LYS A 71 7.17 17.94 2.61
CA LYS A 71 6.55 17.30 3.77
C LYS A 71 5.22 16.70 3.36
N PHE A 72 5.20 15.38 3.22
CA PHE A 72 4.07 14.64 2.67
C PHE A 72 3.42 13.75 3.71
N GLN A 73 2.17 13.43 3.46
CA GLN A 73 1.44 12.33 4.08
C GLN A 73 0.80 11.55 2.94
N VAL A 74 1.02 10.24 2.87
CA VAL A 74 0.61 9.44 1.71
C VAL A 74 -0.35 8.37 2.18
N PHE A 75 -1.62 8.48 1.79
CA PHE A 75 -2.67 7.58 2.19
C PHE A 75 -2.95 6.51 1.15
N ALA A 76 -3.22 5.30 1.60
CA ALA A 76 -3.90 4.32 0.76
C ALA A 76 -5.32 4.79 0.44
N ILE A 77 -5.80 4.48 -0.76
CA ILE A 77 -7.19 4.76 -1.15
C ILE A 77 -8.18 3.88 -0.40
N ASN A 78 -7.73 2.83 0.29
CA ASN A 78 -8.58 1.84 0.92
C ASN A 78 -9.18 2.37 2.23
N CYS A 79 -10.50 2.43 2.28
CA CYS A 79 -11.26 2.68 3.50
C CYS A 79 -10.95 1.60 4.55
N ALA A 80 -10.64 2.03 5.78
CA ALA A 80 -10.37 1.17 6.93
C ALA A 80 -11.54 0.31 7.42
N HIS A 81 -12.70 0.34 6.75
CA HIS A 81 -13.79 -0.59 7.01
C HIS A 81 -13.54 -1.93 6.31
N LEU A 82 -13.72 -1.99 4.97
CA LEU A 82 -13.58 -3.20 4.15
C LEU A 82 -12.80 -2.95 2.86
N GLY A 83 -12.03 -1.85 2.79
CA GLY A 83 -11.10 -1.59 1.69
C GLY A 83 -11.67 -0.91 0.45
N CYS A 84 -12.96 -0.51 0.43
CA CYS A 84 -13.53 0.32 -0.64
C CYS A 84 -12.69 1.58 -0.89
N PRO A 85 -12.54 2.05 -2.15
CA PRO A 85 -11.81 3.27 -2.44
C PRO A 85 -12.52 4.50 -1.85
N VAL A 86 -11.77 5.37 -1.17
CA VAL A 86 -12.25 6.67 -0.68
C VAL A 86 -12.01 7.77 -1.72
N GLU A 87 -12.85 8.79 -1.70
CA GLU A 87 -12.70 9.98 -2.53
C GLU A 87 -12.36 11.21 -1.69
N TRP A 88 -11.43 12.04 -2.16
CA TRP A 88 -11.09 13.32 -1.54
C TRP A 88 -12.02 14.44 -2.02
N PHE A 89 -12.65 15.13 -1.08
CA PHE A 89 -13.53 16.28 -1.33
C PHE A 89 -12.86 17.57 -0.85
N ALA A 90 -12.22 18.30 -1.75
CA ALA A 90 -11.42 19.48 -1.43
C ALA A 90 -12.21 20.59 -0.73
N GLN A 91 -13.49 20.79 -1.09
CA GLN A 91 -14.33 21.84 -0.51
C GLN A 91 -14.62 21.61 0.98
N SER A 92 -14.77 20.35 1.39
CA SER A 92 -15.04 19.99 2.79
C SER A 92 -13.79 19.55 3.55
N ARG A 93 -12.66 19.34 2.86
CA ARG A 93 -11.41 18.77 3.39
C ARG A 93 -11.63 17.40 4.05
N LEU A 94 -12.43 16.55 3.40
CA LEU A 94 -12.76 15.22 3.89
C LEU A 94 -12.49 14.14 2.84
N PHE A 95 -12.06 12.96 3.29
CA PHE A 95 -12.19 11.74 2.51
C PHE A 95 -13.52 11.07 2.82
N MET A 96 -14.24 10.62 1.80
CA MET A 96 -15.50 9.91 1.97
C MET A 96 -15.51 8.58 1.22
N CYS A 97 -15.99 7.54 1.91
CA CYS A 97 -16.20 6.21 1.37
C CYS A 97 -17.67 6.05 0.95
N PRO A 98 -17.97 5.81 -0.34
CA PRO A 98 -19.34 5.72 -0.84
C PRO A 98 -20.08 4.45 -0.41
N CYS A 99 -19.36 3.44 0.09
CA CYS A 99 -19.96 2.14 0.40
C CYS A 99 -20.92 2.19 1.60
N HIS A 100 -20.48 2.78 2.72
CA HIS A 100 -21.27 2.81 3.98
C HIS A 100 -21.07 4.11 4.77
N GLY A 101 -20.64 5.20 4.11
CA GLY A 101 -20.49 6.51 4.74
C GLY A 101 -19.32 6.62 5.71
N GLY A 102 -18.21 5.91 5.45
CA GLY A 102 -16.96 6.15 6.18
C GLY A 102 -16.42 7.54 5.84
N VAL A 103 -16.06 8.33 6.85
CA VAL A 103 -15.56 9.70 6.67
C VAL A 103 -14.27 9.88 7.45
N TYR A 104 -13.29 10.55 6.82
CA TYR A 104 -11.99 10.85 7.41
C TYR A 104 -11.66 12.33 7.22
N TYR A 105 -10.97 12.91 8.20
CA TYR A 105 -10.41 14.25 8.08
C TYR A 105 -9.24 14.28 7.10
N GLU A 106 -8.78 15.48 6.76
CA GLU A 106 -7.65 15.67 5.85
C GLU A 106 -6.35 15.00 6.29
N ASP A 107 -6.16 14.80 7.58
CA ASP A 107 -5.00 14.13 8.17
C ASP A 107 -5.16 12.60 8.21
N GLY A 108 -6.23 12.07 7.62
CA GLY A 108 -6.56 10.65 7.58
C GLY A 108 -7.22 10.13 8.84
N SER A 109 -7.36 10.93 9.89
CA SER A 109 -8.02 10.50 11.13
C SER A 109 -9.52 10.26 10.92
N ARG A 110 -10.06 9.29 11.66
CA ARG A 110 -11.47 8.89 11.54
C ARG A 110 -12.40 10.00 12.00
N ALA A 111 -13.26 10.48 11.11
CA ALA A 111 -14.30 11.45 11.45
C ALA A 111 -15.63 10.79 11.79
N SER A 112 -16.09 9.85 10.97
CA SER A 112 -17.41 9.22 11.12
C SER A 112 -17.55 7.90 10.38
N GLY A 113 -18.68 7.24 10.60
CA GLY A 113 -19.10 6.02 9.92
C GLY A 113 -18.61 4.73 10.59
N PRO A 114 -18.84 3.59 9.90
CA PRO A 114 -18.45 2.27 10.37
C PRO A 114 -16.95 2.01 10.57
N PRO A 115 -15.99 2.62 9.83
CA PRO A 115 -14.58 2.30 9.99
C PRO A 115 -14.15 2.44 11.46
N PRO A 116 -13.35 1.51 12.02
CA PRO A 116 -12.93 1.56 13.41
C PRO A 116 -11.75 2.52 13.66
N ARG A 117 -11.05 2.96 12.60
CA ARG A 117 -9.81 3.74 12.67
C ARG A 117 -9.64 4.65 11.45
N GLY A 118 -8.53 5.41 11.42
CA GLY A 118 -8.14 6.30 10.32
C GLY A 118 -7.69 5.56 9.05
N LEU A 119 -7.41 6.31 7.99
CA LEU A 119 -6.86 5.78 6.75
C LEU A 119 -5.47 5.17 6.98
N PHE A 120 -5.14 4.17 6.17
CA PHE A 120 -3.80 3.58 6.16
C PHE A 120 -2.85 4.52 5.42
N GLU A 121 -1.60 4.53 5.87
CA GLU A 121 -0.54 5.32 5.25
C GLU A 121 0.52 4.43 4.62
N TYR A 122 1.16 4.95 3.58
CA TYR A 122 2.39 4.39 3.03
C TYR A 122 3.59 5.05 3.69
N GLU A 123 4.61 4.25 3.97
CA GLU A 123 5.95 4.81 4.17
C GLU A 123 6.39 5.49 2.88
N TRP A 124 7.01 6.66 3.03
CA TRP A 124 7.47 7.45 1.89
C TRP A 124 8.86 8.01 2.15
N ARG A 125 9.57 8.30 1.06
CA ARG A 125 10.86 8.98 1.09
C ARG A 125 11.03 9.89 -0.12
N ILE A 126 12.02 10.76 -0.06
CA ILE A 126 12.45 11.57 -1.20
C ILE A 126 13.80 11.03 -1.67
N GLU A 127 13.85 10.57 -2.91
CA GLU A 127 15.06 10.06 -3.57
C GLU A 127 15.15 10.68 -4.98
N ASP A 128 16.35 11.14 -5.38
CA ASP A 128 16.58 11.75 -6.70
C ASP A 128 15.48 12.73 -7.14
N ASP A 129 15.16 13.69 -6.26
CA ASP A 129 14.14 14.72 -6.48
C ASP A 129 12.74 14.18 -6.85
N GLY A 130 12.39 13.00 -6.33
CA GLY A 130 11.02 12.50 -6.42
C GLY A 130 10.55 11.85 -5.15
N LEU A 131 9.22 11.77 -5.07
CA LEU A 131 8.51 11.10 -4.00
C LEU A 131 8.41 9.62 -4.34
N GLU A 132 8.89 8.80 -3.43
CA GLU A 132 8.74 7.34 -3.47
C GLU A 132 7.90 6.85 -2.31
N ILE A 133 7.18 5.76 -2.52
CA ILE A 133 6.45 5.02 -1.47
C ILE A 133 6.98 3.60 -1.37
N LEU A 134 6.99 3.05 -0.16
CA LEU A 134 7.22 1.63 0.05
C LEU A 134 5.93 0.89 -0.28
N ALA A 135 5.86 0.34 -1.48
CA ALA A 135 4.72 -0.41 -1.98
C ALA A 135 5.07 -1.89 -2.08
N GLY A 136 4.07 -2.74 -2.23
CA GLY A 136 4.24 -4.18 -2.12
C GLY A 136 3.01 -4.71 -1.44
N ARG A 137 3.06 -4.93 -0.13
CA ARG A 137 1.84 -5.24 0.61
C ARG A 137 0.89 -4.03 0.57
N LEU A 138 -0.40 -4.26 0.38
CA LEU A 138 -1.39 -3.18 0.50
C LEU A 138 -1.35 -2.67 1.94
N ALA A 139 -1.27 -1.35 2.15
CA ALA A 139 -1.18 -0.77 3.50
C ALA A 139 -2.31 -1.27 4.44
N GLY A 140 -3.47 -1.61 3.86
CA GLY A 140 -4.60 -2.23 4.55
C GLY A 140 -4.39 -3.64 5.13
N LEU A 141 -3.46 -4.41 4.55
CA LEU A 141 -3.17 -5.81 4.91
C LEU A 141 -1.95 -5.95 5.81
N GLN A 142 -1.18 -4.88 6.00
CA GLN A 142 0.06 -4.88 6.80
C GLN A 142 -0.22 -4.72 8.29
N GLU A 143 -1.32 -4.06 8.61
CA GLU A 143 -1.71 -3.76 9.98
C GLU A 143 -2.81 -4.74 10.39
N GLY A 144 -2.43 -5.76 11.18
CA GLY A 144 -3.35 -6.73 11.76
C GLY A 144 -4.49 -6.07 12.58
N PRO A 145 -5.50 -6.86 12.99
CA PRO A 145 -6.66 -6.36 13.72
C PRO A 145 -6.30 -5.64 15.02
#